data_AF-A0A3A4JZE1-F1
#
_entry.id   AF-A0A3A4JZE1-F1
#
_cell.length_a   1.000
_cell.length_b   1.000
_cell.length_c   1.000
_cell.angle_alpha   90.00
_cell.angle_beta   90.00
_cell.angle_gamma   90.00
#
_symmetry.space_group_name_H-M   'P 1'
#
loop_
_entity.id
_entity.type
_entity.pdbx_description
1 polymer ?
#
loop_
_entity_poly.entity_id
_entity_poly.type
_entity_poly.pdbx_seq_one_letter_code
_entity_poly.pdbx_strand_id
1 'polypeptide(L)'
;MRLVRVALVAMLLAFVAAPAFAAVCPKNPAIGSECTFNGWDFTLIDPVEIPLVATCRAKSEHLYVFVENSLSNAITDQRLETFLDAVENAAPNGEGGIFPQVVAEFGPPPDVFDDDPILYLVIHRIDDTTLFPVTAYFRDVDVGKTAFNEPLEGSNQHEVIFLHHENLESDERLSDFARVLVDLVHWQYDPEEEPWVRDVVGRRAALMTGLEAYKLDIPRFAQDPDFPLVGKNDGDRITLDHGASTLFGIYLFERLGDGFVSSWIYDALHGVAGFEHTLPLSGDTTHTFCDYLHDWVVKNGVNRGEYAYSTYELPRFNIPIIRRHPGQSNPTLYGYAGSWVEIDALGFDPANTLEVSYQIADTTGVRLTTVKFHAERPAELIVEELTVAAGQPSVFVFDDAGEAWTTLTLVSSRCADVAPMAYSVKTSVIEPSLDGDEDLEPEIEEEDGDFDEVEPEPEAEPEGESDPDSTLYGALRCPDIHACYLDCSSRACQQACIQNGTPRGQEDWEKYQACITGHNPDGKDCLALDNAEDRKTCIIRNCHLEEEACRVEETPTADNDDVGGSSCQATGGAGALALTFSLLAFARRRRG
;
A
#
# COMPACT_ATOMS: atom_id res chain seq x y z
N MET A 1 -63.03 -20.83 -14.78
CA MET A 1 -61.78 -20.06 -14.95
C MET A 1 -60.89 -20.24 -13.71
N ARG A 2 -60.47 -21.50 -13.52
CA ARG A 2 -59.19 -21.89 -12.90
C ARG A 2 -58.29 -22.24 -14.09
N LEU A 3 -56.97 -22.12 -13.94
CA LEU A 3 -55.93 -22.09 -14.99
C LEU A 3 -55.57 -20.66 -15.43
N VAL A 4 -54.27 -20.39 -15.59
CA VAL A 4 -53.59 -19.14 -16.01
C VAL A 4 -53.03 -18.22 -14.89
N ARG A 5 -52.84 -18.70 -13.65
CA ARG A 5 -52.01 -17.99 -12.64
C ARG A 5 -51.01 -18.89 -11.91
N VAL A 6 -50.41 -19.84 -12.62
CA VAL A 6 -49.34 -20.71 -12.09
C VAL A 6 -48.05 -20.64 -12.94
N ALA A 7 -47.99 -19.82 -13.99
CA ALA A 7 -46.87 -19.84 -14.93
C ALA A 7 -45.90 -18.63 -14.87
N LEU A 8 -45.96 -17.77 -13.84
CA LEU A 8 -45.13 -16.56 -13.83
C LEU A 8 -44.48 -16.18 -12.48
N VAL A 9 -44.48 -17.09 -11.51
CA VAL A 9 -43.74 -16.92 -10.23
C VAL A 9 -42.72 -18.06 -10.00
N ALA A 10 -42.61 -19.00 -10.96
CA ALA A 10 -41.55 -20.02 -11.00
C ALA A 10 -40.43 -19.65 -11.98
N MET A 11 -40.14 -18.34 -12.09
CA MET A 11 -38.91 -17.83 -12.67
C MET A 11 -38.19 -17.02 -11.57
N LEU A 12 -38.18 -17.59 -10.36
CA LEU A 12 -37.06 -17.39 -9.45
C LEU A 12 -35.82 -17.82 -10.24
N LEU A 13 -34.82 -16.96 -10.31
CA LEU A 13 -33.47 -17.36 -10.67
C LEU A 13 -33.03 -18.49 -9.73
N ALA A 14 -33.30 -19.72 -10.13
CA ALA A 14 -32.36 -20.78 -9.89
C ALA A 14 -31.18 -20.45 -10.81
N PHE A 15 -30.22 -19.68 -10.30
CA PHE A 15 -28.84 -19.98 -10.63
C PHE A 15 -28.67 -21.43 -10.19
N VAL A 16 -28.89 -22.35 -11.13
CA VAL A 16 -28.36 -23.70 -10.99
C VAL A 16 -26.87 -23.43 -11.03
N ALA A 17 -26.23 -23.40 -9.86
CA ALA A 17 -24.79 -23.55 -9.78
C ALA A 17 -24.48 -24.75 -10.67
N ALA A 18 -23.77 -24.51 -11.77
CA ALA A 18 -23.23 -25.62 -12.54
C ALA A 18 -22.47 -26.49 -11.53
N PRO A 19 -22.67 -27.81 -11.51
CA PRO A 19 -21.94 -28.65 -10.58
C PRO A 19 -20.46 -28.39 -10.81
N ALA A 20 -19.74 -28.00 -9.76
CA ALA A 20 -18.31 -27.82 -9.83
C ALA A 20 -17.68 -29.05 -10.48
N PHE A 21 -16.79 -28.82 -11.44
CA PHE A 21 -16.13 -29.93 -12.11
C PHE A 21 -15.23 -30.64 -11.08
N ALA A 22 -15.15 -31.97 -11.13
CA ALA A 22 -14.23 -32.67 -10.26
C ALA A 22 -12.83 -32.54 -10.89
N ALA A 23 -12.00 -31.65 -10.35
CA ALA A 23 -10.57 -31.65 -10.64
C ALA A 23 -9.98 -33.02 -10.28
N VAL A 24 -9.11 -33.53 -11.14
CA VAL A 24 -8.46 -34.83 -10.95
C VAL A 24 -7.01 -34.70 -11.37
N CYS A 25 -6.13 -34.55 -10.39
CA CYS A 25 -4.70 -34.71 -10.56
C CYS A 25 -4.11 -35.42 -9.33
N PRO A 26 -3.21 -36.42 -9.51
CA PRO A 26 -2.51 -37.00 -8.38
C PRO A 26 -1.38 -36.08 -7.91
N LYS A 27 -1.03 -36.19 -6.61
CA LYS A 27 0.24 -35.67 -6.07
C LYS A 27 1.42 -36.26 -6.84
N ASN A 28 2.48 -35.47 -7.02
CA ASN A 28 3.71 -35.88 -7.73
C ASN A 28 3.44 -36.58 -9.08
N PRO A 29 2.79 -35.89 -10.04
CA PRO A 29 2.49 -36.42 -11.35
C PRO A 29 3.79 -36.81 -12.10
N ALA A 30 3.71 -37.87 -12.91
CA ALA A 30 4.79 -38.23 -13.82
C ALA A 30 4.70 -37.38 -15.09
N ILE A 31 5.84 -37.15 -15.76
CA ILE A 31 5.81 -36.57 -17.12
C ILE A 31 4.97 -37.49 -18.02
N GLY A 32 4.03 -36.90 -18.74
CA GLY A 32 3.03 -37.58 -19.56
C GLY A 32 1.71 -37.89 -18.84
N SER A 33 1.59 -37.63 -17.54
CA SER A 33 0.32 -37.73 -16.83
C SER A 33 -0.67 -36.68 -17.31
N GLU A 34 -1.88 -37.12 -17.68
CA GLU A 34 -3.02 -36.25 -17.99
C GLU A 34 -3.81 -35.95 -16.71
N CYS A 35 -4.14 -34.69 -16.50
CA CYS A 35 -4.93 -34.20 -15.38
C CYS A 35 -6.07 -33.30 -15.88
N THR A 36 -7.14 -33.23 -15.10
CA THR A 36 -8.19 -32.23 -15.28
C THR A 36 -8.10 -31.21 -14.17
N PHE A 37 -7.99 -29.94 -14.53
CA PHE A 37 -8.03 -28.80 -13.63
C PHE A 37 -9.32 -28.02 -13.84
N ASN A 38 -9.81 -27.39 -12.80
CA ASN A 38 -10.81 -26.35 -12.92
C ASN A 38 -10.05 -25.02 -13.11
N GLY A 39 -10.46 -24.22 -14.09
CA GLY A 39 -9.88 -22.90 -14.38
C GLY A 39 -10.99 -21.86 -14.60
N TRP A 40 -10.61 -20.62 -14.89
CA TRP A 40 -11.55 -19.52 -15.17
C TRP A 40 -11.58 -19.16 -16.67
N ASP A 41 -12.79 -18.89 -17.16
CA ASP A 41 -13.07 -18.23 -18.44
C ASP A 41 -13.51 -16.79 -18.15
N PHE A 42 -12.76 -15.81 -18.68
CA PHE A 42 -12.96 -14.37 -18.46
C PHE A 42 -13.72 -13.69 -19.61
N THR A 43 -14.39 -14.45 -20.48
CA THR A 43 -15.21 -13.89 -21.56
C THR A 43 -16.47 -13.16 -21.06
N LEU A 44 -16.87 -13.41 -19.81
CA LEU A 44 -17.98 -12.72 -19.13
C LEU A 44 -17.45 -11.83 -17.99
N ILE A 45 -18.27 -10.87 -17.56
CA ILE A 45 -17.95 -9.96 -16.45
C ILE A 45 -17.66 -10.75 -15.17
N ASP A 46 -18.48 -11.75 -14.89
CA ASP A 46 -18.24 -12.72 -13.83
C ASP A 46 -17.60 -13.95 -14.47
N PRO A 47 -16.35 -14.29 -14.11
CA PRO A 47 -15.66 -15.44 -14.68
C PRO A 47 -16.43 -16.73 -14.43
N VAL A 48 -16.41 -17.64 -15.41
CA VAL A 48 -17.10 -18.94 -15.33
C VAL A 48 -16.08 -20.05 -15.18
N GLU A 49 -16.36 -21.01 -14.30
CA GLU A 49 -15.50 -22.17 -14.12
C GLU A 49 -15.55 -23.08 -15.36
N ILE A 50 -14.38 -23.47 -15.86
CA ILE A 50 -14.22 -24.38 -16.99
C ILE A 50 -13.28 -25.54 -16.64
N PRO A 51 -13.53 -26.76 -17.18
CA PRO A 51 -12.60 -27.86 -17.03
C PRO A 51 -11.50 -27.77 -18.10
N LEU A 52 -10.25 -27.89 -17.66
CA LEU A 52 -9.05 -27.87 -18.49
C LEU A 52 -8.39 -29.24 -18.43
N VAL A 53 -8.27 -29.91 -19.57
CA VAL A 53 -7.53 -31.19 -19.67
C VAL A 53 -6.12 -30.89 -20.16
N ALA A 54 -5.13 -31.18 -19.31
CA ALA A 54 -3.74 -30.83 -19.54
C ALA A 54 -2.80 -31.99 -19.22
N THR A 55 -1.68 -32.07 -19.93
CA THR A 55 -0.66 -33.11 -19.73
C THR A 55 0.58 -32.51 -19.06
N CYS A 56 1.13 -33.18 -18.04
CA CYS A 56 2.41 -32.82 -17.45
C CYS A 56 3.52 -33.01 -18.48
N ARG A 57 4.14 -31.92 -18.93
CA ARG A 57 5.16 -31.89 -19.98
C ARG A 57 6.57 -31.73 -19.44
N ALA A 58 6.73 -31.13 -18.27
CA ALA A 58 8.01 -30.96 -17.63
C ALA A 58 7.87 -30.93 -16.10
N LYS A 59 9.00 -31.16 -15.43
CA LYS A 59 9.16 -31.05 -13.98
C LYS A 59 10.47 -30.33 -13.71
N SER A 60 10.48 -29.43 -12.76
CA SER A 60 11.66 -28.75 -12.26
C SER A 60 11.76 -28.91 -10.74
N GLU A 61 12.64 -28.14 -10.10
CA GLU A 61 12.77 -28.14 -8.64
C GLU A 61 11.50 -27.61 -7.97
N HIS A 62 10.85 -26.60 -8.55
CA HIS A 62 9.71 -25.93 -7.95
C HIS A 62 8.39 -26.08 -8.70
N LEU A 63 8.38 -26.64 -9.93
CA LEU A 63 7.17 -26.72 -10.76
C LEU A 63 6.88 -28.12 -11.33
N TYR A 64 5.60 -28.50 -11.29
CA TYR A 64 4.99 -29.45 -12.23
C TYR A 64 4.33 -28.67 -13.37
N VAL A 65 4.87 -28.74 -14.59
CA VAL A 65 4.34 -27.95 -15.72
C VAL A 65 3.39 -28.76 -16.59
N PHE A 66 2.15 -28.30 -16.65
CA PHE A 66 1.06 -28.83 -17.44
C PHE A 66 0.78 -27.94 -18.65
N VAL A 67 0.55 -28.57 -19.80
CA VAL A 67 0.12 -27.86 -21.02
C VAL A 67 -1.24 -28.40 -21.43
N GLU A 68 -2.20 -27.51 -21.64
CA GLU A 68 -3.53 -27.86 -22.16
C GLU A 68 -3.38 -28.70 -23.43
N ASN A 69 -4.09 -29.84 -23.50
CA ASN A 69 -3.89 -30.82 -24.57
C ASN A 69 -4.11 -30.23 -25.98
N SER A 70 -5.02 -29.26 -26.09
CA SER A 70 -5.32 -28.55 -27.33
C SER A 70 -4.12 -27.74 -27.87
N LEU A 71 -3.17 -27.40 -26.99
CA LEU A 71 -1.97 -26.60 -27.27
C LEU A 71 -0.70 -27.42 -27.44
N SER A 72 -0.80 -28.75 -27.39
CA SER A 72 0.36 -29.68 -27.44
C SER A 72 1.34 -29.44 -28.58
N ASN A 73 0.85 -28.98 -29.74
CA ASN A 73 1.68 -28.64 -30.91
C ASN A 73 2.18 -27.19 -30.90
N ALA A 74 1.49 -26.27 -30.20
CA ALA A 74 1.85 -24.85 -30.14
C ALA A 74 2.97 -24.59 -29.11
N ILE A 75 3.00 -25.39 -28.03
CA ILE A 75 4.03 -25.34 -27.00
C ILE A 75 5.04 -26.47 -27.25
N THR A 76 6.15 -26.08 -27.88
CA THR A 76 7.28 -26.99 -28.15
C THR A 76 8.12 -27.18 -26.89
N ASP A 77 8.85 -28.29 -26.81
CA ASP A 77 9.74 -28.57 -25.67
C ASP A 77 10.79 -27.47 -25.51
N GLN A 78 11.33 -26.94 -26.62
CA GLN A 78 12.30 -25.83 -26.59
C GLN A 78 11.74 -24.56 -25.93
N ARG A 79 10.49 -24.19 -26.22
CA ARG A 79 9.86 -22.99 -25.61
C ARG A 79 9.65 -23.21 -24.12
N LEU A 80 9.23 -24.42 -23.73
CA LEU A 80 9.04 -24.79 -22.33
C LEU A 80 10.37 -24.82 -21.57
N GLU A 81 11.43 -25.36 -22.17
CA GLU A 81 12.78 -25.37 -21.58
C GLU A 81 13.32 -23.95 -21.38
N THR A 82 13.14 -23.05 -22.36
CA THR A 82 13.55 -21.64 -22.23
C THR A 82 12.78 -20.91 -21.13
N PHE A 83 11.47 -21.13 -21.05
CA PHE A 83 10.65 -20.59 -19.95
C PHE A 83 11.13 -21.12 -18.59
N LEU A 84 11.32 -22.44 -18.46
CA LEU A 84 11.77 -23.05 -17.22
C LEU A 84 13.18 -22.61 -16.81
N ASP A 85 14.08 -22.39 -17.76
CA ASP A 85 15.42 -21.88 -17.45
C ASP A 85 15.36 -20.47 -16.86
N ALA A 86 14.50 -19.59 -17.38
CA ALA A 86 14.29 -18.25 -16.82
C ALA A 86 13.66 -18.30 -15.42
N VAL A 87 12.70 -19.22 -15.22
CA VAL A 87 12.00 -19.37 -13.95
C VAL A 87 12.88 -19.97 -12.86
N GLU A 88 13.70 -20.98 -13.18
CA GLU A 88 14.47 -21.73 -12.18
C GLU A 88 15.91 -21.24 -12.03
N ASN A 89 16.57 -20.90 -13.14
CA ASN A 89 18.04 -20.78 -13.16
C ASN A 89 18.56 -19.38 -13.47
N ALA A 90 17.91 -18.63 -14.36
CA ALA A 90 18.49 -17.43 -14.95
C ALA A 90 17.45 -16.32 -15.25
N ALA A 91 17.08 -15.55 -14.24
CA ALA A 91 16.35 -14.31 -14.45
C ALA A 91 17.29 -13.22 -15.05
N PRO A 92 16.75 -12.17 -15.69
CA PRO A 92 17.56 -11.09 -16.26
C PRO A 92 18.48 -10.36 -15.26
N ASN A 93 18.07 -10.26 -13.99
CA ASN A 93 18.83 -9.63 -12.92
C ASN A 93 19.03 -10.61 -11.74
N GLY A 94 20.12 -10.43 -10.99
CA GLY A 94 20.44 -11.25 -9.82
C GLY A 94 21.06 -12.63 -10.14
N GLU A 95 21.30 -13.42 -9.09
CA GLU A 95 21.69 -14.82 -9.21
C GLU A 95 20.44 -15.71 -9.11
N GLY A 96 20.34 -16.74 -9.96
CA GLY A 96 19.20 -17.68 -9.98
C GLY A 96 18.04 -17.24 -10.88
N GLY A 97 16.99 -18.07 -10.93
CA GLY A 97 15.77 -17.78 -11.69
C GLY A 97 14.76 -16.90 -10.94
N ILE A 98 13.65 -16.63 -11.61
CA ILE A 98 12.54 -15.84 -11.05
C ILE A 98 12.00 -16.46 -9.76
N PHE A 99 11.75 -17.77 -9.76
CA PHE A 99 11.17 -18.47 -8.60
C PHE A 99 12.04 -18.37 -7.34
N PRO A 100 13.33 -18.79 -7.36
CA PRO A 100 14.15 -18.71 -6.15
C PRO A 100 14.36 -17.25 -5.69
N GLN A 101 14.39 -16.27 -6.58
CA GLN A 101 14.49 -14.86 -6.18
C GLN A 101 13.23 -14.35 -5.47
N VAL A 102 12.05 -14.63 -6.03
CA VAL A 102 10.76 -14.26 -5.42
C VAL A 102 10.60 -14.94 -4.06
N VAL A 103 10.92 -16.23 -3.95
CA VAL A 103 10.83 -16.97 -2.69
C VAL A 103 11.86 -16.52 -1.66
N ALA A 104 13.07 -16.15 -2.08
CA ALA A 104 14.09 -15.65 -1.17
C ALA A 104 13.70 -14.31 -0.53
N GLU A 105 12.99 -13.45 -1.27
CA GLU A 105 12.59 -12.13 -0.81
C GLU A 105 11.27 -12.17 -0.03
N PHE A 106 10.25 -12.86 -0.55
CA PHE A 106 8.89 -12.82 -0.01
C PHE A 106 8.47 -14.08 0.75
N GLY A 107 9.30 -15.12 0.74
CA GLY A 107 9.00 -16.40 1.37
C GLY A 107 8.31 -17.40 0.42
N PRO A 108 8.12 -18.65 0.88
CA PRO A 108 7.57 -19.70 0.06
C PRO A 108 6.07 -19.50 -0.20
N PRO A 109 5.54 -20.02 -1.32
CA PRO A 109 4.10 -20.11 -1.50
C PRO A 109 3.47 -21.01 -0.42
N PRO A 110 2.17 -20.87 -0.16
CA PRO A 110 1.44 -21.77 0.73
C PRO A 110 1.57 -23.25 0.30
N ASP A 111 1.46 -24.17 1.26
CA ASP A 111 1.31 -25.62 1.03
C ASP A 111 0.13 -26.07 1.89
N VAL A 112 -1.08 -25.98 1.34
CA VAL A 112 -2.34 -26.03 2.12
C VAL A 112 -3.00 -27.39 2.03
N PHE A 113 -2.90 -28.07 0.88
CA PHE A 113 -3.72 -29.26 0.61
C PHE A 113 -2.94 -30.55 0.41
N ASP A 114 -1.75 -30.49 -0.18
CA ASP A 114 -1.09 -31.68 -0.68
C ASP A 114 0.25 -32.05 0.00
N ASP A 115 0.74 -31.27 0.96
CA ASP A 115 2.03 -31.50 1.61
C ASP A 115 3.17 -31.67 0.57
N ASP A 116 3.02 -31.04 -0.61
CA ASP A 116 3.98 -31.06 -1.71
C ASP A 116 4.37 -29.61 -2.06
N PRO A 117 5.58 -29.14 -1.70
CA PRO A 117 5.97 -27.75 -1.92
C PRO A 117 6.18 -27.37 -3.40
N ILE A 118 6.01 -28.32 -4.34
CA ILE A 118 6.16 -28.10 -5.77
C ILE A 118 4.83 -27.61 -6.37
N LEU A 119 4.82 -26.39 -6.91
CA LEU A 119 3.61 -25.79 -7.48
C LEU A 119 3.18 -26.43 -8.79
N TYR A 120 1.88 -26.35 -9.06
CA TYR A 120 1.31 -26.75 -10.34
C TYR A 120 1.21 -25.54 -11.27
N LEU A 121 1.89 -25.57 -12.41
CA LEU A 121 1.77 -24.55 -13.45
C LEU A 121 0.92 -25.09 -14.61
N VAL A 122 -0.24 -24.50 -14.88
CA VAL A 122 -1.12 -24.87 -15.99
C VAL A 122 -1.04 -23.82 -17.09
N ILE A 123 -0.38 -24.18 -18.18
CA ILE A 123 -0.31 -23.37 -19.41
C ILE A 123 -1.51 -23.69 -20.28
N HIS A 124 -2.42 -22.73 -20.42
CA HIS A 124 -3.65 -22.90 -21.20
C HIS A 124 -4.01 -21.65 -22.00
N ARG A 125 -5.05 -21.75 -22.83
CA ARG A 125 -5.65 -20.56 -23.43
C ARG A 125 -6.60 -19.94 -22.42
N ILE A 126 -6.20 -18.78 -21.90
CA ILE A 126 -7.10 -17.91 -21.14
C ILE A 126 -7.90 -17.10 -22.15
N ASP A 127 -9.20 -17.39 -22.23
CA ASP A 127 -10.13 -16.64 -23.06
C ASP A 127 -10.62 -15.41 -22.29
N ASP A 128 -10.41 -14.23 -22.88
CA ASP A 128 -10.81 -12.94 -22.31
C ASP A 128 -11.21 -12.00 -23.46
N THR A 129 -12.32 -11.27 -23.29
CA THR A 129 -12.84 -10.32 -24.30
C THR A 129 -12.71 -8.86 -23.89
N THR A 130 -12.09 -8.60 -22.76
CA THR A 130 -11.87 -7.26 -22.22
C THR A 130 -10.72 -6.56 -22.95
N LEU A 131 -10.62 -5.24 -22.74
CA LEU A 131 -9.52 -4.43 -23.28
C LEU A 131 -8.16 -4.74 -22.64
N PHE A 132 -8.17 -5.40 -21.48
CA PHE A 132 -6.99 -5.70 -20.67
C PHE A 132 -7.09 -7.16 -20.22
N PRO A 133 -6.65 -8.10 -21.08
CA PRO A 133 -6.92 -9.50 -20.87
C PRO A 133 -6.17 -10.04 -19.65
N VAL A 134 -6.82 -10.91 -18.89
CA VAL A 134 -6.16 -11.72 -17.86
C VAL A 134 -5.19 -12.68 -18.54
N THR A 135 -3.91 -12.51 -18.26
CA THR A 135 -2.83 -13.32 -18.83
C THR A 135 -2.28 -14.34 -17.84
N ALA A 136 -2.45 -14.14 -16.54
CA ALA A 136 -2.10 -15.10 -15.50
C ALA A 136 -2.94 -14.88 -14.24
N TYR A 137 -3.22 -15.96 -13.51
CA TYR A 137 -3.96 -15.93 -12.25
C TYR A 137 -3.69 -17.19 -11.42
N PHE A 138 -3.95 -17.11 -10.13
CA PHE A 138 -4.28 -18.29 -9.30
C PHE A 138 -5.74 -18.15 -8.88
N ARG A 139 -6.33 -19.20 -8.29
CA ARG A 139 -7.71 -19.15 -7.82
C ARG A 139 -7.73 -19.27 -6.31
N ASP A 140 -8.40 -18.34 -5.62
CA ASP A 140 -8.55 -18.41 -4.16
C ASP A 140 -9.23 -19.72 -3.71
N VAL A 141 -10.08 -20.32 -4.56
CA VAL A 141 -10.69 -21.63 -4.27
C VAL A 141 -9.67 -22.78 -4.23
N ASP A 142 -8.49 -22.62 -4.85
CA ASP A 142 -7.44 -23.64 -4.89
C ASP A 142 -6.56 -23.63 -3.63
N VAL A 143 -6.58 -22.53 -2.87
CA VAL A 143 -5.76 -22.33 -1.66
C VAL A 143 -6.59 -22.07 -0.41
N GLY A 144 -7.86 -21.70 -0.57
CA GLY A 144 -8.81 -21.44 0.49
C GLY A 144 -9.47 -22.69 1.05
N LYS A 145 -9.73 -22.68 2.35
CA LYS A 145 -10.48 -23.72 3.06
C LYS A 145 -11.75 -23.17 3.70
N THR A 146 -12.74 -24.05 3.88
CA THR A 146 -13.91 -23.75 4.71
C THR A 146 -13.52 -23.60 6.18
N ALA A 147 -14.43 -23.07 7.01
CA ALA A 147 -14.27 -23.02 8.46
C ALA A 147 -14.07 -24.40 9.13
N PHE A 148 -14.30 -25.50 8.41
CA PHE A 148 -14.08 -26.87 8.88
C PHE A 148 -12.78 -27.49 8.33
N ASN A 149 -11.88 -26.69 7.74
CA ASN A 149 -10.63 -27.14 7.14
C ASN A 149 -10.82 -28.10 5.93
N GLU A 150 -11.98 -28.04 5.29
CA GLU A 150 -12.27 -28.76 4.05
C GLU A 150 -11.97 -27.89 2.82
N PRO A 151 -11.56 -28.46 1.67
CA PRO A 151 -11.42 -27.72 0.42
C PRO A 151 -12.70 -26.98 0.02
N LEU A 152 -12.54 -25.80 -0.57
CA LEU A 152 -13.66 -25.08 -1.17
C LEU A 152 -14.23 -25.83 -2.38
N GLU A 153 -15.51 -25.60 -2.68
CA GLU A 153 -16.16 -26.18 -3.85
C GLU A 153 -15.46 -25.69 -5.14
N GLY A 154 -15.13 -26.61 -6.06
CA GLY A 154 -14.40 -26.29 -7.29
C GLY A 154 -12.87 -26.23 -7.14
N SER A 155 -12.34 -26.41 -5.92
CA SER A 155 -10.90 -26.46 -5.66
C SER A 155 -10.20 -27.58 -6.44
N ASN A 156 -9.02 -27.28 -6.96
CA ASN A 156 -8.06 -28.23 -7.51
C ASN A 156 -7.32 -29.01 -6.42
N GLN A 157 -7.40 -28.57 -5.15
CA GLN A 157 -6.67 -29.15 -4.01
C GLN A 157 -5.15 -29.19 -4.21
N HIS A 158 -4.65 -28.23 -4.97
CA HIS A 158 -3.25 -28.00 -5.31
C HIS A 158 -3.06 -26.50 -5.47
N GLU A 159 -1.89 -25.98 -5.14
CA GLU A 159 -1.52 -24.60 -5.43
C GLU A 159 -1.23 -24.48 -6.93
N VAL A 160 -2.20 -23.95 -7.68
CA VAL A 160 -2.15 -23.85 -9.15
C VAL A 160 -1.97 -22.41 -9.61
N ILE A 161 -0.92 -22.18 -10.40
CA ILE A 161 -0.76 -20.98 -11.23
C ILE A 161 -1.24 -21.29 -12.65
N PHE A 162 -2.14 -20.48 -13.17
CA PHE A 162 -2.61 -20.53 -14.55
C PHE A 162 -1.91 -19.44 -15.37
N LEU A 163 -1.35 -19.83 -16.51
CA LEU A 163 -0.58 -18.94 -17.37
C LEU A 163 -1.04 -19.06 -18.82
N HIS A 164 -1.32 -17.92 -19.47
CA HIS A 164 -1.71 -17.91 -20.87
C HIS A 164 -0.54 -18.33 -21.79
N HIS A 165 -0.86 -19.07 -22.85
CA HIS A 165 0.14 -19.83 -23.63
C HIS A 165 0.99 -19.01 -24.61
N GLU A 166 0.55 -17.81 -24.98
CA GLU A 166 1.24 -16.97 -25.95
C GLU A 166 2.47 -16.31 -25.32
N ASN A 167 3.56 -16.28 -26.11
CA ASN A 167 4.80 -15.60 -25.75
C ASN A 167 5.39 -16.01 -24.38
N LEU A 168 5.35 -17.31 -24.01
CA LEU A 168 5.94 -17.90 -22.79
C LEU A 168 7.29 -17.30 -22.38
N GLU A 169 8.17 -17.16 -23.36
CA GLU A 169 9.55 -16.70 -23.22
C GLU A 169 9.73 -15.17 -23.22
N SER A 170 8.63 -14.41 -23.31
CA SER A 170 8.70 -12.94 -23.32
C SER A 170 8.81 -12.35 -21.93
N ASP A 171 9.38 -11.16 -21.87
CA ASP A 171 9.48 -10.34 -20.66
C ASP A 171 8.11 -10.11 -19.98
N GLU A 172 7.07 -9.83 -20.77
CA GLU A 172 5.69 -9.67 -20.31
C GLU A 172 5.17 -10.92 -19.61
N ARG A 173 5.36 -12.08 -20.24
CA ARG A 173 4.84 -13.36 -19.75
C ARG A 173 5.57 -13.88 -18.53
N LEU A 174 6.88 -13.65 -18.46
CA LEU A 174 7.68 -13.93 -17.28
C LEU A 174 7.32 -12.97 -16.14
N SER A 175 6.99 -11.71 -16.45
CA SER A 175 6.52 -10.74 -15.44
C SER A 175 5.21 -11.17 -14.83
N ASP A 176 4.29 -11.69 -15.64
CA ASP A 176 3.00 -12.23 -15.17
C ASP A 176 3.18 -13.44 -14.25
N PHE A 177 4.15 -14.31 -14.54
CA PHE A 177 4.49 -15.42 -13.65
C PHE A 177 5.03 -14.91 -12.31
N ALA A 178 5.99 -13.98 -12.32
CA ALA A 178 6.56 -13.41 -11.10
C ALA A 178 5.48 -12.71 -10.24
N ARG A 179 4.59 -11.94 -10.89
CA ARG A 179 3.47 -11.24 -10.27
C ARG A 179 2.50 -12.22 -9.58
N VAL A 180 2.08 -13.27 -10.29
CA VAL A 180 1.14 -14.26 -9.72
C VAL A 180 1.80 -15.10 -8.64
N LEU A 181 3.10 -15.38 -8.74
CA LEU A 181 3.83 -16.10 -7.71
C LEU A 181 3.87 -15.31 -6.39
N VAL A 182 4.20 -14.01 -6.42
CA VAL A 182 4.16 -13.20 -5.19
C VAL A 182 2.74 -12.96 -4.69
N ASP A 183 1.74 -12.82 -5.57
CA ASP A 183 0.34 -12.75 -5.18
C ASP A 183 -0.07 -14.01 -4.39
N LEU A 184 0.36 -15.19 -4.84
CA LEU A 184 0.10 -16.47 -4.17
C LEU A 184 0.83 -16.56 -2.82
N VAL A 185 2.06 -16.07 -2.73
CA VAL A 185 2.81 -15.97 -1.46
C VAL A 185 2.11 -15.03 -0.49
N HIS A 186 1.65 -13.87 -0.97
CA HIS A 186 0.98 -12.85 -0.16
C HIS A 186 -0.36 -13.34 0.39
N TRP A 187 -1.12 -14.10 -0.40
CA TRP A 187 -2.45 -14.59 -0.03
C TRP A 187 -2.48 -15.35 1.31
N GLN A 188 -1.39 -16.04 1.69
CA GLN A 188 -1.35 -16.79 2.95
C GLN A 188 -1.26 -15.88 4.20
N TYR A 189 -0.87 -14.61 4.02
CA TYR A 189 -0.74 -13.62 5.08
C TYR A 189 -1.92 -12.66 5.11
N ASP A 190 -2.30 -12.13 3.94
CA ASP A 190 -3.48 -11.29 3.76
C ASP A 190 -4.29 -11.69 2.51
N PRO A 191 -5.30 -12.57 2.65
CA PRO A 191 -6.17 -12.95 1.54
C PRO A 191 -7.19 -11.85 1.17
N GLU A 192 -7.36 -10.81 1.99
CA GLU A 192 -8.30 -9.70 1.77
C GLU A 192 -7.61 -8.40 1.32
N GLU A 193 -6.33 -8.47 0.95
CA GLU A 193 -5.52 -7.33 0.55
C GLU A 193 -6.13 -6.52 -0.61
N GLU A 194 -5.98 -5.20 -0.52
CA GLU A 194 -6.46 -4.25 -1.50
C GLU A 194 -5.74 -4.41 -2.86
N PRO A 195 -6.48 -4.32 -3.99
CA PRO A 195 -5.91 -4.54 -5.32
C PRO A 195 -4.68 -3.69 -5.66
N TRP A 196 -4.62 -2.44 -5.19
CA TRP A 196 -3.50 -1.54 -5.48
C TRP A 196 -2.20 -2.01 -4.80
N VAL A 197 -2.28 -2.60 -3.60
CA VAL A 197 -1.12 -3.16 -2.91
C VAL A 197 -0.60 -4.38 -3.65
N ARG A 198 -1.52 -5.29 -4.00
CA ARG A 198 -1.20 -6.46 -4.83
C ARG A 198 -0.54 -6.08 -6.14
N ASP A 199 -1.03 -5.05 -6.81
CA ASP A 199 -0.44 -4.58 -8.07
C ASP A 199 0.94 -3.95 -7.87
N VAL A 200 1.14 -3.11 -6.84
CA VAL A 200 2.45 -2.54 -6.47
C VAL A 200 3.48 -3.65 -6.18
N VAL A 201 3.13 -4.58 -5.29
CA VAL A 201 3.98 -5.71 -4.88
C VAL A 201 4.27 -6.63 -6.05
N GLY A 202 3.24 -7.05 -6.77
CA GLY A 202 3.33 -7.94 -7.91
C GLY A 202 4.22 -7.38 -9.02
N ARG A 203 4.07 -6.09 -9.33
CA ARG A 203 4.91 -5.41 -10.33
C ARG A 203 6.34 -5.23 -9.82
N ARG A 204 6.53 -4.96 -8.53
CA ARG A 204 7.87 -4.90 -7.92
C ARG A 204 8.58 -6.25 -8.01
N ALA A 205 7.88 -7.36 -7.76
CA ALA A 205 8.45 -8.71 -7.87
C ALA A 205 8.95 -9.03 -9.29
N ALA A 206 8.25 -8.58 -10.34
CA ALA A 206 8.77 -8.68 -11.70
C ALA A 206 10.03 -7.82 -11.88
N LEU A 207 9.98 -6.54 -11.46
CA LEU A 207 11.09 -5.59 -11.62
C LEU A 207 12.38 -6.02 -10.90
N MET A 208 12.29 -6.58 -9.69
CA MET A 208 13.48 -7.03 -8.94
C MET A 208 14.23 -8.14 -9.68
N THR A 209 13.51 -9.03 -10.37
CA THR A 209 14.10 -10.10 -11.21
C THR A 209 14.65 -9.60 -12.54
N GLY A 210 14.54 -8.29 -12.82
CA GLY A 210 15.06 -7.63 -14.02
C GLY A 210 14.10 -7.64 -15.21
N LEU A 211 12.85 -8.04 -14.99
CA LEU A 211 11.81 -7.98 -16.02
C LEU A 211 11.21 -6.58 -16.06
N GLU A 212 11.08 -5.98 -17.24
CA GLU A 212 10.79 -4.54 -17.38
C GLU A 212 9.44 -4.23 -18.04
N ALA A 213 8.66 -5.24 -18.44
CA ALA A 213 7.44 -5.10 -19.23
C ALA A 213 6.45 -4.13 -18.59
N TYR A 214 6.32 -4.18 -17.26
CA TYR A 214 5.40 -3.30 -16.52
C TYR A 214 5.80 -1.82 -16.53
N LYS A 215 7.05 -1.47 -16.84
CA LYS A 215 7.45 -0.06 -17.04
C LYS A 215 6.73 0.59 -18.22
N LEU A 216 6.21 -0.20 -19.16
CA LEU A 216 5.50 0.30 -20.34
C LEU A 216 4.16 0.97 -20.01
N ASP A 217 3.61 0.76 -18.82
CA ASP A 217 2.38 1.42 -18.36
C ASP A 217 2.64 2.84 -17.81
N ILE A 218 3.86 3.13 -17.34
CA ILE A 218 4.22 4.42 -16.73
C ILE A 218 4.02 5.61 -17.69
N PRO A 219 4.38 5.55 -18.99
CA PRO A 219 4.07 6.61 -19.93
C PRO A 219 2.59 6.92 -20.06
N ARG A 220 1.70 5.94 -19.85
CA ARG A 220 0.25 6.16 -19.88
C ARG A 220 -0.19 6.95 -18.66
N PHE A 221 0.28 6.58 -17.46
CA PHE A 221 0.08 7.36 -16.23
C PHE A 221 0.63 8.79 -16.36
N ALA A 222 1.81 8.99 -16.92
CA ALA A 222 2.40 10.32 -17.10
C ALA A 222 1.57 11.27 -17.99
N GLN A 223 0.71 10.75 -18.88
CA GLN A 223 -0.21 11.58 -19.68
C GLN A 223 -1.44 12.06 -18.90
N ASP A 224 -1.75 11.41 -17.78
CA ASP A 224 -2.92 11.62 -16.95
C ASP A 224 -2.56 11.39 -15.46
N PRO A 225 -1.60 12.19 -14.94
CA PRO A 225 -0.89 11.84 -13.71
C PRO A 225 -1.66 12.16 -12.42
N ASP A 226 -2.88 12.72 -12.55
CA ASP A 226 -3.79 12.97 -11.43
C ASP A 226 -4.68 11.76 -11.10
N PHE A 227 -4.43 10.62 -11.75
CA PHE A 227 -5.07 9.36 -11.43
C PHE A 227 -4.70 8.90 -10.00
N PRO A 228 -5.67 8.43 -9.19
CA PRO A 228 -5.41 7.91 -7.84
C PRO A 228 -4.45 6.72 -7.84
N LEU A 229 -3.58 6.67 -6.83
CA LEU A 229 -2.83 5.46 -6.48
C LEU A 229 -3.71 4.45 -5.73
N VAL A 230 -4.54 4.95 -4.81
CA VAL A 230 -5.45 4.12 -4.00
C VAL A 230 -6.88 4.35 -4.46
N GLY A 231 -7.56 3.26 -4.78
CA GLY A 231 -8.98 3.26 -5.11
C GLY A 231 -9.31 3.50 -6.59
N LYS A 232 -10.46 2.95 -7.00
CA LYS A 232 -11.04 2.89 -8.36
C LYS A 232 -10.21 2.16 -9.43
N ASN A 233 -10.52 0.86 -9.53
CA ASN A 233 -10.57 0.17 -10.82
C ASN A 233 -11.77 0.69 -11.65
N ASP A 234 -11.58 1.79 -12.36
CA ASP A 234 -12.46 2.15 -13.47
C ASP A 234 -11.96 1.37 -14.69
N GLY A 235 -12.73 0.37 -15.15
CA GLY A 235 -12.28 -0.61 -16.16
C GLY A 235 -11.76 0.01 -17.47
N ASP A 236 -12.09 1.27 -17.75
CA ASP A 236 -11.58 2.02 -18.90
C ASP A 236 -10.18 2.64 -18.69
N ARG A 237 -9.63 2.59 -17.47
CA ARG A 237 -8.41 3.31 -17.05
C ARG A 237 -7.40 2.43 -16.29
N ILE A 238 -7.52 1.11 -16.35
CA ILE A 238 -6.63 0.18 -15.63
C ILE A 238 -5.13 0.36 -15.95
N THR A 239 -4.78 0.79 -17.16
CA THR A 239 -3.37 1.10 -17.50
C THR A 239 -2.80 2.31 -16.75
N LEU A 240 -3.65 3.23 -16.29
CA LEU A 240 -3.22 4.34 -15.44
C LEU A 240 -2.92 3.86 -14.02
N ASP A 241 -3.78 2.99 -13.48
CA ASP A 241 -3.59 2.33 -12.19
C ASP A 241 -2.27 1.55 -12.18
N HIS A 242 -2.09 0.68 -13.15
CA HIS A 242 -0.87 -0.07 -13.40
C HIS A 242 0.39 0.79 -13.54
N GLY A 243 0.30 1.90 -14.27
CA GLY A 243 1.40 2.85 -14.40
C GLY A 243 1.74 3.55 -13.09
N ALA A 244 0.73 3.93 -12.30
CA ALA A 244 0.90 4.51 -10.98
C ALA A 244 1.52 3.51 -10.00
N SER A 245 0.99 2.29 -9.91
CA SER A 245 1.47 1.20 -9.07
C SER A 245 2.92 0.82 -9.39
N THR A 246 3.25 0.69 -10.69
CA THR A 246 4.63 0.40 -11.12
C THR A 246 5.58 1.51 -10.66
N LEU A 247 5.22 2.78 -10.90
CA LEU A 247 6.07 3.91 -10.57
C LEU A 247 6.20 4.10 -9.05
N PHE A 248 5.12 3.85 -8.28
CA PHE A 248 5.15 3.87 -6.83
C PHE A 248 6.01 2.74 -6.27
N GLY A 249 5.95 1.52 -6.82
CA GLY A 249 6.83 0.42 -6.45
C GLY A 249 8.31 0.70 -6.70
N ILE A 250 8.65 1.37 -7.82
CA ILE A 250 10.02 1.86 -8.08
C ILE A 250 10.42 2.88 -7.01
N TYR A 251 9.55 3.84 -6.71
CA TYR A 251 9.79 4.86 -5.68
C TYR A 251 10.02 4.24 -4.29
N LEU A 252 9.16 3.33 -3.84
CA LEU A 252 9.28 2.66 -2.54
C LEU A 252 10.59 1.90 -2.45
N PHE A 253 10.98 1.18 -3.50
CA PHE A 253 12.26 0.49 -3.51
C PHE A 253 13.44 1.45 -3.36
N GLU A 254 13.47 2.56 -4.11
CA GLU A 254 14.56 3.52 -4.00
C GLU A 254 14.62 4.20 -2.63
N ARG A 255 13.46 4.34 -1.97
CA ARG A 255 13.34 5.12 -0.73
C ARG A 255 13.47 4.28 0.54
N LEU A 256 12.96 3.05 0.50
CA LEU A 256 12.81 2.14 1.64
C LEU A 256 13.52 0.79 1.45
N GLY A 257 13.90 0.43 0.22
CA GLY A 257 14.52 -0.85 -0.12
C GLY A 257 13.52 -2.01 -0.19
N ASP A 258 14.00 -3.18 -0.64
CA ASP A 258 13.15 -4.38 -0.79
C ASP A 258 12.68 -4.94 0.56
N GLY A 259 13.47 -4.81 1.62
CA GLY A 259 13.10 -5.30 2.96
C GLY A 259 11.83 -4.68 3.53
N PHE A 260 11.48 -3.44 3.15
CA PHE A 260 10.19 -2.84 3.49
C PHE A 260 9.04 -3.55 2.77
N VAL A 261 9.16 -3.77 1.46
CA VAL A 261 8.12 -4.42 0.64
C VAL A 261 7.87 -5.84 1.13
N SER A 262 8.94 -6.56 1.49
CA SER A 262 8.86 -7.90 2.04
C SER A 262 8.19 -7.92 3.41
N SER A 263 8.50 -6.96 4.28
CA SER A 263 7.81 -6.81 5.57
C SER A 263 6.33 -6.47 5.40
N TRP A 264 6.00 -5.67 4.38
CA TRP A 264 4.63 -5.25 4.09
C TRP A 264 3.74 -6.41 3.70
N ILE A 265 4.25 -7.36 2.92
CA ILE A 265 3.52 -8.56 2.47
C ILE A 265 3.19 -9.53 3.62
N TYR A 266 3.94 -9.47 4.72
CA TYR A 266 3.64 -10.28 5.92
C TYR A 266 2.63 -9.63 6.85
N ASP A 267 2.23 -8.39 6.59
CA ASP A 267 1.23 -7.69 7.36
C ASP A 267 -0.17 -8.26 7.07
N ALA A 268 -0.96 -8.50 8.11
CA ALA A 268 -2.33 -8.97 7.97
C ALA A 268 -3.35 -7.82 7.87
N LEU A 269 -2.88 -6.57 7.97
CA LEU A 269 -3.68 -5.38 7.69
C LEU A 269 -3.57 -5.03 6.21
N HIS A 270 -4.72 -4.70 5.62
CA HIS A 270 -4.81 -4.36 4.21
C HIS A 270 -4.59 -2.87 3.93
N GLY A 271 -4.14 -2.58 2.71
CA GLY A 271 -4.10 -1.25 2.13
C GLY A 271 -3.17 -0.30 2.88
N VAL A 272 -3.67 0.92 3.10
CA VAL A 272 -2.93 1.97 3.81
C VAL A 272 -2.62 1.56 5.25
N ALA A 273 -3.49 0.78 5.89
CA ALA A 273 -3.27 0.35 7.27
C ALA A 273 -2.06 -0.58 7.41
N GLY A 274 -1.88 -1.53 6.48
CA GLY A 274 -0.69 -2.40 6.43
C GLY A 274 0.59 -1.62 6.15
N PHE A 275 0.54 -0.65 5.23
CA PHE A 275 1.69 0.21 4.94
C PHE A 275 2.14 0.98 6.20
N GLU A 276 1.19 1.63 6.89
CA GLU A 276 1.45 2.40 8.11
C GLU A 276 1.99 1.54 9.25
N HIS A 277 1.48 0.31 9.38
CA HIS A 277 1.97 -0.63 10.40
C HIS A 277 3.37 -1.15 10.08
N THR A 278 3.72 -1.30 8.80
CA THR A 278 5.03 -1.78 8.35
C THR A 278 6.16 -0.76 8.52
N LEU A 279 5.89 0.54 8.38
CA LEU A 279 6.89 1.61 8.51
C LEU A 279 7.77 1.51 9.76
N PRO A 280 7.22 1.45 11.00
CA PRO A 280 8.03 1.36 12.21
C PRO A 280 8.82 0.04 12.31
N LEU A 281 8.32 -1.04 11.71
CA LEU A 281 9.03 -2.34 11.66
C LEU A 281 10.28 -2.25 10.77
N SER A 282 10.23 -1.39 9.76
CA SER A 282 11.33 -1.10 8.84
C SER A 282 12.25 0.04 9.31
N GLY A 283 12.03 0.54 10.53
CA GLY A 283 12.84 1.60 11.15
C GLY A 283 12.38 3.03 10.89
N ASP A 284 11.30 3.24 10.12
CA ASP A 284 10.70 4.56 9.94
C ASP A 284 9.58 4.80 10.95
N THR A 285 9.85 5.63 11.95
CA THR A 285 8.89 5.94 13.02
C THR A 285 8.31 7.35 12.91
N THR A 286 8.74 8.11 11.91
CA THR A 286 8.46 9.56 11.79
C THR A 286 7.54 9.91 10.64
N HIS A 287 7.53 9.09 9.59
CA HIS A 287 6.69 9.33 8.42
C HIS A 287 5.43 8.47 8.45
N THR A 288 4.45 8.91 7.68
CA THR A 288 3.18 8.22 7.40
C THR A 288 3.14 7.84 5.92
N PHE A 289 2.18 6.99 5.53
CA PHE A 289 1.85 6.74 4.12
C PHE A 289 1.61 8.06 3.37
N CYS A 290 0.94 9.03 4.01
CA CYS A 290 0.67 10.33 3.40
C CYS A 290 1.94 11.16 3.14
N ASP A 291 2.99 10.97 3.93
CA ASP A 291 4.30 11.57 3.68
C ASP A 291 4.96 10.93 2.46
N TYR A 292 4.95 9.59 2.37
CA TYR A 292 5.47 8.86 1.21
C TYR A 292 4.70 9.17 -0.08
N LEU A 293 3.38 9.29 -0.01
CA LEU A 293 2.54 9.68 -1.14
C LEU A 293 2.89 11.10 -1.59
N HIS A 294 3.04 12.06 -0.66
CA HIS A 294 3.38 13.43 -1.02
C HIS A 294 4.78 13.54 -1.62
N ASP A 295 5.77 12.89 -1.01
CA ASP A 295 7.15 12.87 -1.53
C ASP A 295 7.22 12.24 -2.92
N TRP A 296 6.51 11.13 -3.15
CA TRP A 296 6.38 10.52 -4.49
C TRP A 296 5.78 11.49 -5.53
N VAL A 297 4.74 12.23 -5.15
CA VAL A 297 4.10 13.23 -6.01
C VAL A 297 5.04 14.41 -6.31
N VAL A 298 5.83 14.86 -5.34
CA VAL A 298 6.88 15.86 -5.54
C VAL A 298 7.95 15.31 -6.49
N LYS A 299 8.44 14.09 -6.23
CA LYS A 299 9.46 13.42 -7.06
C LYS A 299 9.03 13.34 -8.53
N ASN A 300 7.78 12.96 -8.78
CA ASN A 300 7.20 12.87 -10.13
C ASN A 300 7.13 14.23 -10.86
N GLY A 301 6.82 15.31 -10.14
CA GLY A 301 6.74 16.65 -10.73
C GLY A 301 8.10 17.31 -10.97
N VAL A 302 9.09 16.97 -10.16
CA VAL A 302 10.42 17.60 -10.20
C VAL A 302 11.39 16.85 -11.10
N ASN A 303 11.55 15.54 -10.86
CA ASN A 303 12.44 14.63 -11.58
C ASN A 303 13.84 15.21 -11.90
N ARG A 304 14.50 15.83 -10.91
CA ARG A 304 15.84 16.44 -11.01
C ARG A 304 16.58 16.36 -9.69
N GLY A 305 17.91 16.27 -9.75
CA GLY A 305 18.75 16.25 -8.55
C GLY A 305 18.38 15.08 -7.63
N GLU A 306 18.19 15.36 -6.34
CA GLU A 306 17.75 14.37 -5.34
C GLU A 306 16.33 13.82 -5.60
N TYR A 307 15.52 14.55 -6.37
CA TYR A 307 14.17 14.12 -6.78
C TYR A 307 14.19 13.34 -8.10
N ALA A 308 15.34 13.02 -8.68
CA ALA A 308 15.40 12.11 -9.83
C ALA A 308 15.28 10.66 -9.37
N TYR A 309 14.65 9.83 -10.20
CA TYR A 309 14.70 8.39 -10.04
C TYR A 309 16.10 7.88 -10.41
N SER A 310 16.66 7.00 -9.59
CA SER A 310 18.01 6.45 -9.77
C SER A 310 18.04 5.25 -10.72
N THR A 311 16.95 4.52 -10.79
CA THR A 311 16.80 3.24 -11.52
C THR A 311 15.86 3.34 -12.71
N TYR A 312 15.27 4.51 -12.94
CA TYR A 312 14.29 4.73 -14.00
C TYR A 312 14.37 6.15 -14.56
N GLU A 313 14.27 6.29 -15.89
CA GLU A 313 14.16 7.59 -16.55
C GLU A 313 12.68 7.94 -16.72
N LEU A 314 12.20 8.92 -15.95
CA LEU A 314 10.80 9.30 -15.96
C LEU A 314 10.41 9.92 -17.32
N PRO A 315 9.30 9.48 -17.96
CA PRO A 315 8.74 10.18 -19.11
C PRO A 315 8.25 11.59 -18.72
N ARG A 316 8.04 12.45 -19.71
CA ARG A 316 7.49 13.79 -19.45
C ARG A 316 6.03 13.70 -19.01
N PHE A 317 5.74 14.28 -17.85
CA PHE A 317 4.38 14.39 -17.33
C PHE A 317 3.60 15.50 -18.06
N ASN A 318 2.32 15.25 -18.32
CA ASN A 318 1.40 16.20 -18.93
C ASN A 318 0.89 17.19 -17.87
N ILE A 319 1.69 18.23 -17.62
CA ILE A 319 1.42 19.24 -16.59
C ILE A 319 0.84 20.52 -17.23
N PRO A 320 -0.27 21.08 -16.72
CA PRO A 320 -0.77 22.40 -17.11
C PRO A 320 0.24 23.52 -16.83
N ILE A 321 0.43 24.43 -17.80
CA ILE A 321 1.42 25.52 -17.70
C ILE A 321 0.76 26.89 -17.89
N ILE A 322 0.90 27.79 -16.92
CA ILE A 322 0.53 29.21 -16.99
C ILE A 322 1.74 30.00 -17.52
N ARG A 323 1.69 30.38 -18.80
CA ARG A 323 2.79 31.10 -19.50
C ARG A 323 2.63 32.61 -19.61
N ARG A 324 1.50 33.15 -19.15
CA ARG A 324 1.19 34.57 -19.25
C ARG A 324 0.57 35.01 -17.93
N HIS A 325 1.01 36.18 -17.47
CA HIS A 325 0.59 36.77 -16.21
C HIS A 325 -0.10 38.10 -16.51
N PRO A 326 -1.34 38.32 -16.04
CA PRO A 326 -2.15 37.39 -15.24
C PRO A 326 -2.66 36.19 -16.05
N GLY A 327 -2.89 35.07 -15.36
CA GLY A 327 -3.32 33.80 -15.96
C GLY A 327 -3.90 32.85 -14.91
N GLN A 328 -4.58 31.79 -15.36
CA GLN A 328 -5.22 30.83 -14.45
C GLN A 328 -5.23 29.40 -14.98
N SER A 329 -5.31 28.44 -14.07
CA SER A 329 -5.56 27.02 -14.30
C SER A 329 -6.61 26.51 -13.31
N ASN A 330 -7.43 25.52 -13.71
CA ASN A 330 -8.44 24.92 -12.83
C ASN A 330 -8.40 23.39 -12.91
N PRO A 331 -7.36 22.73 -12.38
CA PRO A 331 -7.23 21.27 -12.43
C PRO A 331 -8.17 20.58 -11.44
N THR A 332 -8.21 19.26 -11.52
CA THR A 332 -8.88 18.40 -10.54
C THR A 332 -7.84 17.79 -9.61
N LEU A 333 -8.19 17.62 -8.34
CA LEU A 333 -7.41 16.90 -7.34
C LEU A 333 -8.24 15.73 -6.83
N TYR A 334 -7.80 14.52 -7.15
CA TYR A 334 -8.40 13.27 -6.70
C TYR A 334 -7.86 12.87 -5.32
N GLY A 335 -8.60 12.04 -4.59
CA GLY A 335 -8.07 11.37 -3.39
C GLY A 335 -6.95 10.40 -3.77
N TYR A 336 -5.96 10.28 -2.90
CA TYR A 336 -4.73 9.50 -3.07
C TYR A 336 -3.99 9.77 -4.39
N ALA A 337 -3.99 11.03 -4.84
CA ALA A 337 -3.39 11.44 -6.10
C ALA A 337 -2.54 12.71 -5.96
N GLY A 338 -1.73 12.97 -6.99
CA GLY A 338 -1.01 14.23 -7.20
C GLY A 338 -1.71 15.14 -8.21
N SER A 339 -1.35 16.41 -8.20
CA SER A 339 -1.74 17.38 -9.23
C SER A 339 -0.67 18.47 -9.31
N TRP A 340 -0.39 18.94 -10.51
CA TRP A 340 0.69 19.90 -10.76
C TRP A 340 0.18 21.07 -11.58
N VAL A 341 0.68 22.27 -11.27
CA VAL A 341 0.56 23.45 -12.14
C VAL A 341 1.93 24.11 -12.24
N GLU A 342 2.45 24.23 -13.45
CA GLU A 342 3.67 24.96 -13.72
C GLU A 342 3.35 26.42 -14.06
N ILE A 343 4.15 27.32 -13.52
CA ILE A 343 4.10 28.76 -13.73
C ILE A 343 5.44 29.16 -14.35
N ASP A 344 5.39 29.68 -15.57
CA ASP A 344 6.56 30.07 -16.35
C ASP A 344 6.84 31.57 -16.16
N ALA A 345 7.87 31.88 -15.37
CA ALA A 345 8.32 33.24 -15.10
C ALA A 345 9.43 33.69 -16.07
N LEU A 346 9.72 32.93 -17.14
CA LEU A 346 10.72 33.34 -18.11
C LEU A 346 10.31 34.63 -18.81
N GLY A 347 11.11 35.69 -18.62
CA GLY A 347 10.82 37.02 -19.17
C GLY A 347 9.75 37.78 -18.38
N PHE A 348 9.43 37.34 -17.16
CA PHE A 348 8.75 38.18 -16.17
C PHE A 348 9.64 39.39 -15.85
N ASP A 349 9.05 40.58 -15.72
CA ASP A 349 9.80 41.79 -15.39
C ASP A 349 10.18 41.74 -13.91
N PRO A 350 11.48 41.66 -13.57
CA PRO A 350 11.92 41.53 -12.18
C PRO A 350 11.64 42.79 -11.33
N ALA A 351 11.20 43.89 -11.95
CA ALA A 351 10.72 45.05 -11.20
C ALA A 351 9.32 44.81 -10.59
N ASN A 352 8.57 43.83 -11.09
CA ASN A 352 7.23 43.49 -10.61
C ASN A 352 7.30 42.32 -9.61
N THR A 353 6.23 42.18 -8.84
CA THR A 353 6.01 41.06 -7.94
C THR A 353 4.98 40.11 -8.55
N LEU A 354 5.27 38.80 -8.54
CA LEU A 354 4.32 37.78 -8.96
C LEU A 354 3.50 37.32 -7.76
N GLU A 355 2.17 37.48 -7.86
CA GLU A 355 1.23 36.95 -6.87
C GLU A 355 0.61 35.66 -7.40
N VAL A 356 0.53 34.63 -6.56
CA VAL A 356 -0.09 33.34 -6.88
C VAL A 356 -1.19 33.04 -5.87
N SER A 357 -2.43 32.95 -6.35
CA SER A 357 -3.60 32.60 -5.56
C SER A 357 -3.97 31.13 -5.79
N TYR A 358 -3.92 30.31 -4.74
CA TYR A 358 -4.40 28.94 -4.70
C TYR A 358 -5.73 28.86 -3.97
N GLN A 359 -6.78 28.33 -4.60
CA GLN A 359 -8.10 28.20 -3.98
C GLN A 359 -8.62 26.77 -4.11
N ILE A 360 -8.96 26.15 -2.99
CA ILE A 360 -9.57 24.83 -2.90
C ILE A 360 -10.74 24.86 -1.91
N ALA A 361 -11.78 24.05 -2.15
CA ALA A 361 -13.00 24.07 -1.35
C ALA A 361 -12.85 23.33 -0.01
N ASP A 362 -12.07 22.25 0.01
CA ASP A 362 -11.82 21.39 1.16
C ASP A 362 -10.33 21.01 1.19
N THR A 363 -9.73 21.09 2.38
CA THR A 363 -8.30 20.87 2.61
C THR A 363 -8.01 19.51 3.25
N THR A 364 -9.01 18.65 3.40
CA THR A 364 -8.85 17.30 3.96
C THR A 364 -7.82 16.51 3.16
N GLY A 365 -6.72 16.14 3.83
CA GLY A 365 -5.59 15.39 3.27
C GLY A 365 -4.73 16.18 2.27
N VAL A 366 -4.96 17.49 2.09
CA VAL A 366 -4.27 18.29 1.07
C VAL A 366 -2.92 18.79 1.57
N ARG A 367 -1.87 18.57 0.78
CA ARG A 367 -0.56 19.21 0.96
C ARG A 367 -0.19 19.97 -0.31
N LEU A 368 0.43 21.14 -0.16
CA LEU A 368 0.87 21.98 -1.26
C LEU A 368 2.36 22.27 -1.09
N THR A 369 3.16 21.94 -2.09
CA THR A 369 4.59 22.23 -2.14
C THR A 369 4.91 23.06 -3.36
N THR A 370 5.71 24.09 -3.19
CA THR A 370 6.30 24.86 -4.28
C THR A 370 7.68 24.35 -4.61
N VAL A 371 8.00 24.28 -5.89
CA VAL A 371 9.33 23.97 -6.38
C VAL A 371 9.77 25.06 -7.34
N LYS A 372 10.70 25.90 -6.91
CA LYS A 372 11.31 26.93 -7.76
C LYS A 372 12.57 26.36 -8.42
N PHE A 373 12.64 26.49 -9.74
CA PHE A 373 13.81 26.10 -10.53
C PHE A 373 14.71 27.33 -10.74
N HIS A 374 15.93 27.28 -10.18
CA HIS A 374 16.85 28.40 -10.22
C HIS A 374 17.24 28.76 -11.67
N ALA A 375 17.24 30.06 -11.99
CA ALA A 375 17.47 30.57 -13.34
C ALA A 375 18.87 30.22 -13.88
N GLU A 376 19.91 30.47 -13.08
CA GLU A 376 21.31 30.25 -13.48
C GLU A 376 21.88 28.88 -13.07
N ARG A 377 21.27 28.21 -12.09
CA ARG A 377 21.77 26.95 -11.51
C ARG A 377 20.68 25.88 -11.57
N PRO A 378 20.38 25.29 -12.73
CA PRO A 378 19.21 24.41 -12.91
C PRO A 378 19.19 23.14 -12.05
N ALA A 379 20.31 22.80 -11.41
CA ALA A 379 20.43 21.71 -10.45
C ALA A 379 20.02 22.11 -9.03
N GLU A 380 19.94 23.40 -8.72
CA GLU A 380 19.48 23.93 -7.45
C GLU A 380 17.97 24.19 -7.50
N LEU A 381 17.28 23.66 -6.50
CA LEU A 381 15.84 23.75 -6.33
C LEU A 381 15.55 24.36 -4.97
N ILE A 382 14.54 25.21 -4.91
CA ILE A 382 14.00 25.69 -3.64
C ILE A 382 12.63 25.02 -3.49
N VAL A 383 12.53 24.12 -2.51
CA VAL A 383 11.34 23.34 -2.22
C VAL A 383 10.76 23.81 -0.88
N GLU A 384 9.52 24.27 -0.90
CA GLU A 384 8.86 24.81 0.28
C GLU A 384 7.41 24.31 0.35
N GLU A 385 7.07 23.67 1.47
CA GLU A 385 5.70 23.28 1.78
C GLU A 385 4.91 24.49 2.30
N LEU A 386 3.71 24.69 1.77
CA LEU A 386 2.85 25.83 2.03
C LEU A 386 1.56 25.38 2.73
N THR A 387 1.09 26.22 3.64
CA THR A 387 -0.22 26.03 4.28
C THR A 387 -1.33 26.60 3.41
N VAL A 388 -2.43 25.86 3.25
CA VAL A 388 -3.60 26.28 2.47
C VAL A 388 -4.85 26.40 3.33
N ALA A 389 -5.64 27.45 3.09
CA ALA A 389 -6.93 27.68 3.74
C ALA A 389 -8.08 27.06 2.93
N ALA A 390 -9.05 26.45 3.63
CA ALA A 390 -10.25 25.93 2.99
C ALA A 390 -11.21 27.06 2.58
N GLY A 391 -11.73 26.98 1.35
CA GLY A 391 -12.81 27.83 0.83
C GLY A 391 -12.41 29.29 0.52
N GLN A 392 -11.26 29.77 0.99
CA GLN A 392 -10.70 31.08 0.66
C GLN A 392 -9.40 30.94 -0.13
N PRO A 393 -9.06 31.89 -1.02
CA PRO A 393 -7.77 31.90 -1.69
C PRO A 393 -6.63 32.05 -0.68
N SER A 394 -5.66 31.14 -0.76
CA SER A 394 -4.33 31.29 -0.14
C SER A 394 -3.45 32.01 -1.14
N VAL A 395 -2.87 33.14 -0.74
CA VAL A 395 -2.11 34.04 -1.61
C VAL A 395 -0.64 33.98 -1.24
N PHE A 396 0.21 33.72 -2.24
CA PHE A 396 1.66 33.65 -2.12
C PHE A 396 2.30 34.70 -3.02
N VAL A 397 3.36 35.34 -2.53
CA VAL A 397 3.98 36.49 -3.18
C VAL A 397 5.44 36.16 -3.47
N PHE A 398 5.88 36.42 -4.69
CA PHE A 398 7.22 36.12 -5.17
C PHE A 398 7.85 37.37 -5.81
N ASP A 399 8.69 38.06 -5.05
CA ASP A 399 9.42 39.25 -5.50
C ASP A 399 10.67 38.91 -6.34
N ASP A 400 11.05 37.63 -6.36
CA ASP A 400 12.26 37.10 -7.01
C ASP A 400 11.98 36.41 -8.36
N ALA A 401 10.74 36.55 -8.87
CA ALA A 401 10.28 35.88 -10.08
C ALA A 401 10.97 36.41 -11.34
N GLY A 402 11.50 35.51 -12.18
CA GLY A 402 12.23 35.87 -13.39
C GLY A 402 13.68 36.30 -13.16
N GLU A 403 14.07 36.58 -11.91
CA GLU A 403 15.44 36.86 -11.50
C GLU A 403 16.10 35.61 -10.88
N ALA A 404 15.63 35.18 -9.70
CA ALA A 404 16.21 34.04 -8.99
C ALA A 404 15.79 32.69 -9.59
N TRP A 405 14.57 32.63 -10.12
CA TRP A 405 13.97 31.42 -10.68
C TRP A 405 13.13 31.74 -11.93
N THR A 406 13.08 30.79 -12.87
CA THR A 406 12.32 30.95 -14.14
C THR A 406 11.09 30.07 -14.22
N THR A 407 10.99 29.06 -13.36
CA THR A 407 9.85 28.14 -13.33
C THR A 407 9.49 27.86 -11.89
N LEU A 408 8.19 27.90 -11.60
CA LEU A 408 7.61 27.51 -10.32
C LEU A 408 6.61 26.39 -10.57
N THR A 409 6.81 25.23 -9.96
CA THR A 409 5.82 24.15 -9.97
C THR A 409 5.09 24.13 -8.64
N LEU A 410 3.77 24.27 -8.69
CA LEU A 410 2.88 23.98 -7.58
C LEU A 410 2.55 22.49 -7.62
N VAL A 411 2.95 21.76 -6.59
CA VAL A 411 2.71 20.34 -6.40
C VAL A 411 1.64 20.18 -5.31
N SER A 412 0.45 19.75 -5.69
CA SER A 412 -0.61 19.39 -4.73
C SER A 412 -0.70 17.88 -4.62
N SER A 413 -0.81 17.34 -3.41
CA SER A 413 -1.27 15.95 -3.21
C SER A 413 -2.49 15.94 -2.29
N ARG A 414 -3.26 14.86 -2.34
CA ARG A 414 -4.38 14.65 -1.42
C ARG A 414 -4.38 13.23 -0.89
N CYS A 415 -4.02 13.04 0.37
CA CYS A 415 -4.05 11.75 1.04
C CYS A 415 -5.35 11.58 1.85
N ALA A 416 -6.42 11.15 1.18
CA ALA A 416 -7.71 10.87 1.82
C ALA A 416 -8.64 10.13 0.83
N ASP A 417 -9.54 9.29 1.36
CA ASP A 417 -10.64 8.69 0.60
C ASP A 417 -11.82 9.66 0.48
N VAL A 418 -11.77 10.49 -0.57
CA VAL A 418 -12.69 11.61 -0.75
C VAL A 418 -12.92 11.85 -2.24
N ALA A 419 -14.13 12.33 -2.56
CA ALA A 419 -14.49 12.62 -3.95
C ALA A 419 -13.55 13.68 -4.57
N PRO A 420 -13.23 13.57 -5.87
CA PRO A 420 -12.40 14.53 -6.56
C PRO A 420 -13.02 15.94 -6.52
N MET A 421 -12.18 16.96 -6.43
CA MET A 421 -12.62 18.35 -6.48
C MET A 421 -11.74 19.20 -7.39
N ALA A 422 -12.33 20.24 -7.96
CA ALA A 422 -11.56 21.24 -8.69
C ALA A 422 -10.89 22.20 -7.70
N TYR A 423 -9.69 22.65 -8.03
CA TYR A 423 -9.02 23.79 -7.40
C TYR A 423 -8.62 24.81 -8.45
N SER A 424 -8.34 26.04 -8.04
CA SER A 424 -7.98 27.13 -8.93
C SER A 424 -6.61 27.68 -8.56
N VAL A 425 -5.75 27.83 -9.56
CA VAL A 425 -4.49 28.56 -9.47
C VAL A 425 -4.60 29.79 -10.35
N LYS A 426 -4.37 30.97 -9.77
CA LYS A 426 -4.37 32.25 -10.48
C LYS A 426 -3.06 32.97 -10.24
N THR A 427 -2.59 33.68 -11.26
CA THR A 427 -1.43 34.56 -11.16
C THR A 427 -1.84 36.01 -11.40
N SER A 428 -1.30 36.92 -10.61
CA SER A 428 -1.45 38.38 -10.71
C SER A 428 -0.07 39.02 -10.82
N VAL A 429 -0.02 40.24 -11.37
CA VAL A 429 1.20 41.06 -11.37
C VAL A 429 0.94 42.27 -10.49
N ILE A 430 1.81 42.49 -9.51
CA ILE A 430 1.83 43.70 -8.69
C ILE A 430 2.97 44.56 -9.21
N GLU A 431 2.63 45.69 -9.82
CA GLU A 431 3.62 46.67 -10.26
C GLU A 431 4.22 47.39 -9.05
N PRO A 432 5.52 47.73 -9.07
CA PRO A 432 6.15 48.46 -7.97
C PRO A 432 5.42 49.78 -7.78
N SER A 433 5.09 50.11 -6.53
CA SER A 433 4.51 51.42 -6.23
C SER A 433 5.54 52.48 -6.62
N LEU A 434 5.21 53.28 -7.64
CA LEU A 434 5.90 54.54 -7.88
C LEU A 434 5.42 55.49 -6.79
N ASP A 435 5.94 55.30 -5.57
CA ASP A 435 5.85 56.31 -4.52
C ASP A 435 6.71 57.48 -4.99
N GLY A 436 6.08 58.33 -5.80
CA GLY A 436 6.56 59.66 -6.09
C GLY A 436 6.38 60.51 -4.85
N ASP A 437 7.33 60.42 -3.92
CA ASP A 437 7.57 61.46 -2.95
C ASP A 437 9.05 61.87 -3.02
N GLU A 438 9.25 63.03 -3.63
CA GLU A 438 10.37 63.93 -3.36
C GLU A 438 10.30 64.36 -1.89
N ASP A 439 10.65 63.49 -0.96
CA ASP A 439 10.92 63.91 0.41
C ASP A 439 12.41 64.17 0.58
N LEU A 440 12.72 65.45 0.38
CA LEU A 440 13.88 66.13 0.93
C LEU A 440 13.99 65.82 2.43
N GLU A 441 14.84 64.86 2.80
CA GLU A 441 15.34 64.80 4.18
C GLU A 441 16.49 65.80 4.35
N PRO A 442 16.37 66.81 5.23
CA PRO A 442 17.53 67.52 5.73
C PRO A 442 18.21 66.68 6.82
N GLU A 443 19.53 66.65 6.72
CA GLU A 443 20.48 66.21 7.75
C GLU A 443 20.04 66.68 9.15
N ILE A 444 19.93 65.73 10.09
CA ILE A 444 20.01 66.02 11.52
C ILE A 444 21.10 65.16 12.12
N GLU A 445 22.01 65.88 12.77
CA GLU A 445 23.26 65.47 13.38
C GLU A 445 23.07 64.51 14.57
N GLU A 446 24.16 63.80 14.82
CA GLU A 446 24.48 62.90 15.92
C GLU A 446 24.11 63.47 17.31
N GLU A 447 23.64 62.59 18.21
CA GLU A 447 23.93 62.78 19.64
C GLU A 447 24.08 61.42 20.34
N ASP A 448 25.26 61.24 20.92
CA ASP A 448 25.74 60.07 21.66
C ASP A 448 24.98 59.90 22.99
N GLY A 449 24.70 58.65 23.36
CA GLY A 449 24.01 58.30 24.61
C GLY A 449 24.46 56.94 25.16
N ASP A 450 25.64 56.96 25.76
CA ASP A 450 26.28 55.94 26.60
C ASP A 450 25.38 55.48 27.77
N PHE A 451 25.21 54.17 27.99
CA PHE A 451 24.74 53.61 29.28
C PHE A 451 25.05 52.10 29.45
N ASP A 452 26.13 51.86 30.18
CA ASP A 452 26.45 50.86 31.22
C ASP A 452 25.99 49.38 31.18
N GLU A 453 27.00 48.57 31.45
CA GLU A 453 27.11 47.14 31.78
C GLU A 453 26.25 46.67 32.97
N VAL A 454 25.73 45.43 32.90
CA VAL A 454 25.54 44.57 34.08
C VAL A 454 25.84 43.10 33.70
N GLU A 455 26.82 42.51 34.41
CA GLU A 455 27.23 41.10 34.35
C GLU A 455 26.27 40.13 35.10
N PRO A 456 26.35 38.80 34.83
CA PRO A 456 25.41 37.76 35.30
C PRO A 456 25.98 36.88 36.43
N GLU A 457 25.14 36.14 37.18
CA GLU A 457 25.53 35.01 38.07
C GLU A 457 24.27 34.23 38.59
N PRO A 458 24.35 32.99 39.15
CA PRO A 458 24.51 31.72 38.41
C PRO A 458 23.58 30.56 38.91
N GLU A 459 23.88 29.37 38.38
CA GLU A 459 23.37 27.98 38.52
C GLU A 459 22.85 27.44 39.88
N ALA A 460 21.97 26.41 39.82
CA ALA A 460 21.96 25.26 40.74
C ALA A 460 21.12 24.06 40.21
N GLU A 461 21.77 22.89 40.06
CA GLU A 461 21.20 21.53 40.15
C GLU A 461 21.79 20.85 41.42
N PRO A 462 21.65 19.53 41.71
CA PRO A 462 20.54 18.53 41.59
C PRO A 462 20.31 17.79 42.95
N GLU A 463 19.52 16.70 42.95
CA GLU A 463 19.81 15.37 43.59
C GLU A 463 18.55 14.65 44.14
N GLY A 464 18.49 13.31 43.99
CA GLY A 464 17.61 12.44 44.78
C GLY A 464 17.29 11.04 44.23
N GLU A 465 18.24 10.11 44.37
CA GLU A 465 18.14 8.62 44.48
C GLU A 465 17.00 8.13 45.44
N SER A 466 16.47 6.89 45.53
CA SER A 466 16.70 5.53 44.98
C SER A 466 15.70 4.51 45.63
N ASP A 467 15.29 3.46 44.89
CA ASP A 467 15.20 2.00 45.27
C ASP A 467 14.11 1.47 46.29
N PRO A 468 13.91 0.13 46.52
CA PRO A 468 12.88 -0.72 45.87
C PRO A 468 12.10 -1.73 46.79
N ASP A 469 11.21 -2.53 46.15
CA ASP A 469 10.83 -3.95 46.40
C ASP A 469 9.80 -4.36 47.51
N SER A 470 8.71 -5.08 47.10
CA SER A 470 8.28 -6.37 47.72
C SER A 470 7.03 -7.04 47.08
N THR A 471 7.25 -8.20 46.46
CA THR A 471 6.49 -9.49 46.40
C THR A 471 4.97 -9.68 46.72
N LEU A 472 4.24 -10.19 45.69
CA LEU A 472 3.43 -11.44 45.54
C LEU A 472 2.12 -11.75 46.35
N TYR A 473 0.97 -11.96 45.66
CA TYR A 473 -0.01 -13.07 45.86
C TYR A 473 -1.16 -13.11 44.80
N GLY A 474 -1.37 -14.26 44.12
CA GLY A 474 -2.69 -14.94 44.02
C GLY A 474 -3.70 -14.69 42.86
N ALA A 475 -3.59 -15.53 41.81
CA ALA A 475 -4.65 -16.23 41.05
C ALA A 475 -5.69 -15.50 40.15
N LEU A 476 -5.41 -15.44 38.83
CA LEU A 476 -6.42 -15.36 37.75
C LEU A 476 -6.05 -16.34 36.59
N ARG A 477 -7.04 -16.73 35.77
CA ARG A 477 -7.02 -17.92 34.88
C ARG A 477 -6.89 -17.52 33.38
N CYS A 478 -6.33 -18.43 32.58
CA CYS A 478 -5.89 -18.20 31.21
C CYS A 478 -6.91 -17.95 30.07
N PRO A 479 -8.24 -18.03 30.21
CA PRO A 479 -9.12 -17.53 29.15
C PRO A 479 -9.08 -15.99 28.99
N ASP A 480 -8.55 -15.26 29.98
CA ASP A 480 -8.70 -13.80 30.05
C ASP A 480 -7.56 -13.01 29.34
N ILE A 481 -6.43 -13.66 29.00
CA ILE A 481 -5.28 -13.01 28.34
C ILE A 481 -5.40 -13.00 26.81
N HIS A 482 -6.18 -13.92 26.23
CA HIS A 482 -6.46 -13.90 24.79
C HIS A 482 -7.30 -12.68 24.37
N ALA A 483 -7.98 -12.02 25.31
CA ALA A 483 -8.77 -10.81 25.05
C ALA A 483 -7.93 -9.51 25.01
N CYS A 484 -6.77 -9.42 25.68
CA CYS A 484 -6.01 -8.17 25.76
C CYS A 484 -5.23 -7.82 24.46
N TYR A 485 -4.78 -8.82 23.71
CA TYR A 485 -4.01 -8.60 22.47
C TYR A 485 -4.91 -8.19 21.29
N LEU A 486 -6.18 -8.61 21.30
CA LEU A 486 -7.15 -8.29 20.25
C LEU A 486 -7.93 -6.99 20.51
N ASP A 487 -8.00 -6.50 21.76
CA ASP A 487 -8.79 -5.31 22.11
C ASP A 487 -8.00 -4.02 22.37
N CYS A 488 -6.65 -4.00 22.27
CA CYS A 488 -5.89 -2.75 22.41
C CYS A 488 -5.77 -1.96 21.10
N SER A 489 -6.74 -1.06 20.91
CA SER A 489 -6.97 -0.25 19.71
C SER A 489 -6.04 0.96 19.52
N SER A 490 -5.04 1.17 20.37
CA SER A 490 -4.15 2.33 20.24
C SER A 490 -2.68 2.04 20.55
N ARG A 491 -1.81 2.75 19.81
CA ARG A 491 -0.34 2.73 19.92
C ARG A 491 0.16 2.98 21.35
N ALA A 492 -0.55 3.80 22.12
CA ALA A 492 -0.23 4.11 23.51
C ALA A 492 -0.47 2.93 24.48
N CYS A 493 -1.54 2.12 24.27
CA CYS A 493 -1.77 0.91 25.08
C CYS A 493 -0.67 -0.13 24.83
N GLN A 494 -0.33 -0.34 23.55
CA GLN A 494 0.67 -1.34 23.15
C GLN A 494 2.07 -0.97 23.68
N GLN A 495 2.46 0.30 23.60
CA GLN A 495 3.73 0.80 24.15
C GLN A 495 3.79 0.73 25.68
N ALA A 496 2.70 1.04 26.38
CA ALA A 496 2.63 0.91 27.84
C ALA A 496 2.77 -0.55 28.30
N CYS A 497 2.24 -1.50 27.53
CA CYS A 497 2.35 -2.93 27.82
C CYS A 497 3.79 -3.45 27.67
N ILE A 498 4.52 -2.96 26.65
CA ILE A 498 5.95 -3.27 26.44
C ILE A 498 6.81 -2.63 27.55
N GLN A 499 6.56 -1.36 27.88
CA GLN A 499 7.34 -0.62 28.88
C GLN A 499 7.11 -1.09 30.33
N ASN A 500 5.95 -1.66 30.63
CA ASN A 500 5.63 -2.20 31.96
C ASN A 500 5.78 -3.72 32.05
N GLY A 501 6.20 -4.38 30.96
CA GLY A 501 6.59 -5.79 30.96
C GLY A 501 7.81 -6.05 31.83
N THR A 502 8.06 -7.31 32.22
CA THR A 502 9.25 -7.61 33.02
C THR A 502 10.53 -7.36 32.23
N PRO A 503 11.67 -7.05 32.87
CA PRO A 503 12.93 -6.78 32.16
C PRO A 503 13.34 -7.91 31.20
N ARG A 504 12.95 -9.15 31.52
CA ARG A 504 13.16 -10.32 30.65
C ARG A 504 12.26 -10.30 29.41
N GLY A 505 10.99 -9.90 29.54
CA GLY A 505 10.07 -9.75 28.40
C GLY A 505 10.49 -8.61 27.46
N GLN A 506 11.03 -7.53 28.02
CA GLN A 506 11.64 -6.44 27.23
C GLN A 506 12.89 -6.91 26.49
N GLU A 507 13.80 -7.60 27.18
CA GLU A 507 15.01 -8.16 26.58
C GLU A 507 14.69 -9.22 25.49
N ASP A 508 13.68 -10.05 25.70
CA ASP A 508 13.23 -11.06 24.73
C ASP A 508 12.51 -10.41 23.53
N TRP A 509 11.78 -9.30 23.73
CA TRP A 509 11.19 -8.48 22.65
C TRP A 509 12.25 -7.76 21.82
N GLU A 510 13.25 -7.15 22.46
CA GLU A 510 14.38 -6.52 21.79
C GLU A 510 15.19 -7.52 20.96
N LYS A 511 15.37 -8.75 21.47
CA LYS A 511 16.00 -9.84 20.72
C LYS A 511 15.14 -10.33 19.54
N TYR A 512 13.83 -10.36 19.71
CA TYR A 512 12.91 -10.65 18.61
C TYR A 512 12.96 -9.56 17.53
N GLN A 513 12.91 -8.28 17.92
CA GLN A 513 13.08 -7.16 16.98
C GLN A 513 14.44 -7.19 16.27
N ALA A 514 15.54 -7.42 16.98
CA ALA A 514 16.87 -7.55 16.40
C ALA A 514 16.97 -8.74 15.42
N CYS A 515 16.21 -9.82 15.67
CA CYS A 515 16.12 -10.98 14.81
C CYS A 515 15.38 -10.68 13.50
N ILE A 516 14.20 -10.05 13.56
CA ILE A 516 13.38 -9.78 12.35
C ILE A 516 13.94 -8.62 11.51
N THR A 517 14.74 -7.74 12.10
CA THR A 517 15.39 -6.61 11.40
C THR A 517 16.82 -6.93 10.91
N GLY A 518 17.27 -8.18 11.03
CA GLY A 518 18.56 -8.65 10.50
C GLY A 518 19.81 -8.16 11.25
N HIS A 519 19.67 -7.55 12.43
CA HIS A 519 20.78 -7.05 13.24
C HIS A 519 21.21 -8.09 14.29
N ASN A 520 21.96 -9.12 13.86
CA ASN A 520 22.55 -10.12 14.75
C ASN A 520 24.09 -9.99 14.80
N PRO A 521 24.66 -9.16 15.70
CA PRO A 521 26.09 -8.89 15.75
C PRO A 521 26.95 -10.08 16.22
N ASP A 522 26.34 -11.12 16.80
CA ASP A 522 27.05 -12.26 17.39
C ASP A 522 27.07 -13.52 16.50
N GLY A 523 26.39 -13.52 15.35
CA GLY A 523 26.42 -14.60 14.36
C GLY A 523 25.96 -15.97 14.89
N LYS A 524 25.24 -16.01 16.02
CA LYS A 524 24.64 -17.23 16.56
C LYS A 524 23.18 -17.27 16.15
N ASP A 525 22.75 -18.42 15.61
CA ASP A 525 21.38 -18.70 15.19
C ASP A 525 20.36 -18.04 16.13
N CYS A 526 19.50 -17.23 15.54
CA CYS A 526 18.37 -16.64 16.22
C CYS A 526 17.53 -17.77 16.83
N LEU A 527 17.65 -17.94 18.15
CA LEU A 527 16.96 -18.94 18.97
C LEU A 527 17.29 -20.41 18.66
N ALA A 528 18.51 -20.84 18.98
CA ALA A 528 18.76 -22.23 19.37
C ALA A 528 18.09 -22.55 20.73
N LEU A 529 16.77 -22.70 20.73
CA LEU A 529 16.02 -23.38 21.77
C LEU A 529 15.22 -24.50 21.09
N ASP A 530 15.73 -25.72 21.26
CA ASP A 530 15.50 -26.85 20.36
C ASP A 530 14.06 -27.41 20.33
N ASN A 531 13.10 -26.84 21.08
CA ASN A 531 11.68 -27.13 20.91
C ASN A 531 10.75 -26.01 21.43
N ALA A 532 9.51 -25.99 20.91
CA ALA A 532 8.47 -25.02 21.24
C ALA A 532 8.01 -25.04 22.71
N GLU A 533 8.18 -26.16 23.42
CA GLU A 533 7.71 -26.35 24.79
C GLU A 533 8.68 -25.74 25.83
N ASP A 534 9.97 -25.69 25.50
CA ASP A 534 11.00 -25.01 26.31
C ASP A 534 10.96 -23.48 26.12
N ARG A 535 10.65 -23.00 24.90
CA ARG A 535 10.31 -21.59 24.62
C ARG A 535 9.11 -21.13 25.46
N LYS A 536 8.06 -21.95 25.46
CA LYS A 536 6.86 -21.79 26.29
C LYS A 536 7.20 -21.80 27.78
N THR A 537 8.06 -22.71 28.26
CA THR A 537 8.46 -22.82 29.68
C THR A 537 9.33 -21.66 30.19
N CYS A 538 10.16 -21.05 29.33
CA CYS A 538 10.98 -19.88 29.64
C CYS A 538 10.12 -18.61 29.79
N ILE A 539 9.13 -18.44 28.92
CA ILE A 539 8.17 -17.32 28.93
C ILE A 539 7.20 -17.44 30.11
N ILE A 540 6.75 -18.67 30.42
CA ILE A 540 5.89 -19.02 31.57
C ILE A 540 6.47 -18.58 32.93
N ARG A 541 7.78 -18.45 33.09
CA ARG A 541 8.42 -18.17 34.39
C ARG A 541 8.51 -16.69 34.78
N ASN A 542 8.34 -15.75 33.83
CA ASN A 542 8.86 -14.40 34.00
C ASN A 542 7.83 -13.27 34.09
N CYS A 543 6.53 -13.50 33.98
CA CYS A 543 5.56 -12.39 33.99
C CYS A 543 4.37 -12.70 34.91
N HIS A 544 4.26 -11.97 36.04
CA HIS A 544 3.09 -12.01 36.89
C HIS A 544 2.68 -10.61 37.38
N LEU A 545 1.43 -10.28 37.04
CA LEU A 545 0.42 -9.38 37.64
C LEU A 545 0.36 -7.89 37.20
N GLU A 546 -0.79 -7.61 36.59
CA GLU A 546 -1.24 -6.44 35.80
C GLU A 546 -2.06 -5.40 36.58
N GLU A 547 -2.24 -5.50 37.89
CA GLU A 547 -3.15 -4.56 38.58
C GLU A 547 -2.57 -3.13 38.79
N GLU A 548 -1.29 -2.90 38.51
CA GLU A 548 -0.68 -1.56 38.56
C GLU A 548 -0.59 -0.84 37.21
N ALA A 549 -0.67 -1.54 36.07
CA ALA A 549 -0.28 -0.99 34.77
C ALA A 549 -1.29 0.00 34.15
N CYS A 550 -2.55 0.01 34.62
CA CYS A 550 -3.64 0.72 33.92
C CYS A 550 -4.37 1.82 34.73
N ARG A 551 -3.86 2.28 35.88
CA ARG A 551 -4.44 3.45 36.55
C ARG A 551 -3.84 4.75 35.99
N VAL A 552 -4.50 5.30 34.96
CA VAL A 552 -4.59 6.75 34.80
C VAL A 552 -5.51 7.25 35.93
N GLU A 553 -4.98 8.07 36.84
CA GLU A 553 -5.77 8.65 37.93
C GLU A 553 -6.91 9.52 37.36
N GLU A 554 -8.17 9.08 37.54
CA GLU A 554 -9.32 9.97 37.42
C GLU A 554 -9.41 10.85 38.67
N THR A 555 -9.40 12.17 38.45
CA THR A 555 -9.63 13.18 39.49
C THR A 555 -10.98 12.97 40.21
N PRO A 556 -11.06 13.13 41.55
CA PRO A 556 -12.25 12.79 42.31
C PRO A 556 -13.35 13.85 42.16
N THR A 557 -14.57 13.38 41.85
CA THR A 557 -15.81 14.13 42.09
C THR A 557 -16.53 13.56 43.31
N ALA A 558 -17.07 14.46 44.13
CA ALA A 558 -17.57 14.19 45.47
C ALA A 558 -18.93 13.49 45.51
N ASP A 559 -19.06 12.61 46.51
CA ASP A 559 -20.25 12.23 47.29
C ASP A 559 -21.62 12.08 46.59
N ASN A 560 -22.17 10.86 46.64
CA ASN A 560 -23.27 10.57 47.56
C ASN A 560 -23.59 9.06 47.67
N ASP A 561 -23.94 8.69 48.89
CA ASP A 561 -24.44 7.41 49.39
C ASP A 561 -25.62 6.82 48.58
N ASP A 562 -25.73 5.49 48.46
CA ASP A 562 -26.52 4.66 49.39
C ASP A 562 -26.98 3.30 48.77
N VAL A 563 -26.86 2.24 49.58
CA VAL A 563 -27.55 0.93 49.63
C VAL A 563 -27.79 0.06 48.37
N GLY A 564 -27.27 -1.18 48.40
CA GLY A 564 -28.17 -2.36 48.32
C GLY A 564 -27.86 -3.52 47.36
N GLY A 565 -27.08 -4.49 47.84
CA GLY A 565 -27.47 -5.92 47.92
C GLY A 565 -28.02 -6.69 46.70
N SER A 566 -27.17 -7.60 46.20
CA SER A 566 -27.45 -9.04 45.97
C SER A 566 -28.17 -9.56 44.70
N SER A 567 -27.52 -10.60 44.16
CA SER A 567 -28.03 -11.85 43.61
C SER A 567 -28.10 -12.03 42.08
N CYS A 568 -27.39 -13.07 41.63
CA CYS A 568 -27.49 -13.71 40.33
C CYS A 568 -28.89 -14.27 40.09
N GLN A 569 -29.44 -14.05 38.90
CA GLN A 569 -30.33 -15.01 38.24
C GLN A 569 -30.17 -14.93 36.72
N ALA A 570 -29.85 -16.08 36.13
CA ALA A 570 -29.86 -16.30 34.70
C ALA A 570 -31.28 -16.66 34.24
N THR A 571 -31.77 -15.99 33.21
CA THR A 571 -32.85 -16.48 32.33
C THR A 571 -32.60 -16.00 30.91
N GLY A 572 -32.59 -16.95 29.98
CA GLY A 572 -32.39 -16.70 28.55
C GLY A 572 -33.57 -16.01 27.88
N GLY A 573 -33.27 -15.42 26.72
CA GLY A 573 -34.26 -14.87 25.81
C GLY A 573 -33.60 -14.62 24.45
N ALA A 574 -33.99 -15.43 23.47
CA ALA A 574 -33.67 -15.22 22.06
C ALA A 574 -34.30 -13.91 21.57
N GLY A 575 -33.51 -13.07 20.89
CA GLY A 575 -33.97 -11.84 20.24
C GLY A 575 -33.37 -11.74 18.85
N ALA A 576 -34.19 -12.05 17.83
CA ALA A 576 -33.89 -11.78 16.43
C ALA A 576 -33.91 -10.27 16.18
N LEU A 577 -32.89 -9.75 15.47
CA LEU A 577 -32.86 -8.38 14.99
C LEU A 577 -32.81 -8.38 13.46
N ALA A 578 -33.86 -7.79 12.89
CA ALA A 578 -34.11 -7.66 11.46
C ALA A 578 -33.29 -6.50 10.88
N LEU A 579 -32.57 -6.76 9.80
CA LEU A 579 -31.93 -5.75 8.94
C LEU A 579 -32.95 -5.22 7.93
N THR A 580 -33.28 -3.94 8.04
CA THR A 580 -34.07 -3.19 7.04
C THR A 580 -33.16 -2.61 5.96
N PHE A 581 -33.27 -3.13 4.73
CA PHE A 581 -32.72 -2.52 3.52
C PHE A 581 -33.63 -1.39 3.02
N SER A 582 -33.08 -0.20 2.80
CA SER A 582 -33.75 0.93 2.13
C SER A 582 -33.34 0.99 0.65
N LEU A 583 -34.27 0.70 -0.25
CA LEU A 583 -34.14 0.90 -1.69
C LEU A 583 -34.59 2.32 -2.07
N LEU A 584 -33.66 3.13 -2.60
CA LEU A 584 -33.96 4.45 -3.18
C LEU A 584 -34.31 4.29 -4.67
N ALA A 585 -35.54 4.65 -5.00
CA ALA A 585 -36.10 4.63 -6.36
C ALA A 585 -35.75 5.93 -7.13
N PHE A 586 -35.16 5.77 -8.32
CA PHE A 586 -34.92 6.87 -9.26
C PHE A 586 -36.17 7.12 -10.11
N ALA A 587 -36.80 8.29 -9.95
CA ALA A 587 -37.94 8.74 -10.74
C ALA A 587 -37.50 9.59 -11.94
N ARG A 588 -37.69 9.07 -13.16
CA ARG A 588 -37.43 9.76 -14.43
C ARG A 588 -38.63 10.66 -14.78
N ARG A 589 -38.49 11.98 -14.70
CA ARG A 589 -39.48 12.96 -15.19
C ARG A 589 -39.25 13.23 -16.67
N ARG A 590 -40.22 12.84 -17.51
CA ARG A 590 -40.45 13.39 -18.87
C ARG A 590 -41.20 14.71 -18.75
N ARG A 591 -40.78 15.74 -19.50
CA ARG A 591 -41.66 16.75 -20.11
C ARG A 591 -40.97 17.42 -21.30
N GLY A 592 -41.76 17.65 -22.35
CA GLY A 592 -41.55 18.70 -23.35
C GLY A 592 -40.82 18.24 -24.59
#